data_AF-A0AAD8A8U7-F1
#
_entry.id   AF-A0AAD8A8U7-F1
#
_cell.length_a   1.000
_cell.length_b   1.000
_cell.length_c   1.000
_cell.angle_alpha   90.00
_cell.angle_beta   90.00
_cell.angle_gamma   90.00
#
_symmetry.space_group_name_H-M   'P 1'
#
loop_
_entity.id
_entity.type
_entity.pdbx_description
1 polymer ?
#
loop_
_entity_poly.entity_id
_entity_poly.type
_entity_poly.pdbx_seq_one_letter_code
_entity_poly.pdbx_strand_id
1 'polypeptide(L)'
;MATAAVITKIREHLIKGWKPEPAVRWLVNGVLVDEEYEHNTGDVIENRLMWPSVGRQDLNSCVQLSSHHNTVLTEPREISLVLDIYLRPLTIRILSKQLPLVADRRYEVSCESAGSRPPAVITWYKGKRQLRRVKEETRENVTVSDLSFVPTTDDDGKAITCRAENPNITGAFLEDSWKIEVVFPPIVSLMLGSTLNPDDIKEGDDVYFECHVKANPGWRKLTWLHNWRLPMNENFTFDVNITFRSLSPSSVASGRPVLCRFLATTKHGLLQLT
;
A
#
# COMPACT_ATOMS: atom_id res chain seq x y z
N MET A 1 -13.72 -9.73 15.60
CA MET A 1 -13.08 -10.92 16.17
C MET A 1 -11.58 -10.79 15.98
N ALA A 2 -10.86 -10.26 16.96
CA ALA A 2 -9.39 -10.32 16.99
C ALA A 2 -9.02 -11.19 18.19
N THR A 3 -8.93 -12.49 17.94
CA THR A 3 -8.33 -13.47 18.84
C THR A 3 -6.82 -13.31 18.77
N ALA A 4 -6.27 -12.35 19.51
CA ALA A 4 -4.91 -12.48 20.02
C ALA A 4 -5.05 -13.26 21.33
N ALA A 5 -4.91 -14.58 21.24
CA ALA A 5 -4.87 -15.42 22.42
C ALA A 5 -3.56 -15.12 23.16
N VAL A 6 -3.61 -14.23 24.15
CA VAL A 6 -2.60 -14.21 25.21
C VAL A 6 -3.23 -15.01 26.35
N ILE A 7 -2.96 -16.31 26.35
CA ILE A 7 -3.16 -17.12 27.56
C ILE A 7 -2.03 -16.70 28.50
N THR A 8 -2.22 -15.61 29.26
CA THR A 8 -1.30 -15.25 30.34
C THR A 8 -1.67 -16.08 31.55
N LYS A 9 -1.39 -17.38 31.49
CA LYS A 9 -1.38 -18.19 32.71
C LYS A 9 -0.14 -17.78 33.48
N ILE A 10 -0.25 -16.73 34.29
CA ILE A 10 0.83 -16.33 35.19
C ILE A 10 0.83 -17.35 36.33
N ARG A 11 1.86 -18.21 36.33
CA ARG A 11 2.04 -19.27 37.32
C ARG A 11 3.24 -18.92 38.17
N GLU A 12 2.99 -18.45 39.38
CA GLU A 12 4.04 -18.14 40.35
C GLU A 12 3.96 -19.09 41.54
N HIS A 13 5.12 -19.40 42.12
CA HIS A 13 5.26 -20.42 43.16
C HIS A 13 5.74 -19.74 44.46
N LEU A 14 4.98 -19.86 45.55
CA LEU A 14 5.48 -19.62 46.90
C LEU A 14 5.81 -20.95 47.59
N ILE A 15 7.01 -21.04 48.17
CA ILE A 15 7.51 -22.23 48.87
C ILE A 15 6.91 -22.30 50.28
N LYS A 16 6.36 -23.45 50.68
CA LYS A 16 5.84 -23.73 52.03
C LYS A 16 6.93 -23.61 53.11
N GLY A 17 6.56 -23.04 54.26
CA GLY A 17 7.47 -22.82 55.40
C GLY A 17 6.96 -21.80 56.44
N TRP A 18 5.91 -21.05 56.10
CA TRP A 18 5.31 -20.03 56.97
C TRP A 18 4.14 -20.62 57.77
N LYS A 19 4.06 -20.27 59.06
CA LYS A 19 2.94 -20.61 59.95
C LYS A 19 2.34 -19.30 60.51
N PRO A 20 1.05 -18.99 60.27
CA PRO A 20 0.11 -19.72 59.42
C PRO A 20 0.53 -19.75 57.93
N GLU A 21 -0.03 -20.68 57.14
CA GLU A 21 0.25 -20.74 55.70
C GLU A 21 -0.19 -19.44 55.01
N PRO A 22 0.61 -18.89 54.08
CA PRO A 22 0.32 -17.61 53.46
C PRO A 22 -0.75 -17.76 52.38
N ALA A 23 -1.73 -16.87 52.34
CA ALA A 23 -2.64 -16.76 51.22
C ALA A 23 -1.99 -15.96 50.08
N VAL A 24 -2.42 -16.18 48.84
CA VAL A 24 -1.94 -15.41 47.68
C VAL A 24 -3.10 -14.77 46.94
N ARG A 25 -2.90 -13.53 46.49
CA ARG A 25 -3.93 -12.73 45.80
C ARG A 25 -3.34 -11.93 44.64
N TRP A 26 -4.15 -11.70 43.63
CA TRP A 26 -3.80 -10.83 42.51
C TRP A 26 -4.34 -9.43 42.73
N LEU A 27 -3.46 -8.45 42.51
CA LEU A 27 -3.81 -7.06 42.38
C LEU A 27 -3.47 -6.59 40.95
N VAL A 28 -4.37 -5.85 40.33
CA VAL A 28 -4.14 -5.17 39.05
C VAL A 28 -4.23 -3.67 39.30
N ASN A 29 -3.14 -2.95 39.04
CA ASN A 29 -3.03 -1.52 39.33
C ASN A 29 -3.37 -1.19 40.80
N GLY A 30 -2.98 -2.07 41.72
CA GLY A 30 -3.25 -1.96 43.16
C GLY A 30 -4.68 -2.35 43.59
N VAL A 31 -5.56 -2.73 42.66
CA VAL A 31 -6.92 -3.18 42.96
C VAL A 31 -6.95 -4.70 43.02
N LEU A 32 -7.50 -5.25 44.11
CA LEU A 32 -7.72 -6.67 44.27
C LEU A 32 -8.67 -7.21 43.18
N VAL A 33 -8.22 -8.20 42.41
CA VAL A 33 -9.01 -8.80 41.32
C VAL A 33 -9.29 -10.29 41.53
N ASP A 34 -8.47 -10.97 42.32
CA ASP A 34 -8.63 -12.41 42.58
C ASP A 34 -7.94 -12.80 43.90
N GLU A 35 -8.62 -13.64 44.69
CA GLU A 35 -8.15 -14.22 45.96
C GLU A 35 -8.30 -15.75 46.00
N GLU A 36 -8.78 -16.39 44.93
CA GLU A 36 -8.95 -17.83 44.88
C GLU A 36 -7.61 -18.51 44.53
N TYR A 37 -7.15 -19.43 45.38
CA TYR A 37 -5.88 -20.15 45.18
C TYR A 37 -6.01 -21.64 45.46
N GLU A 38 -5.21 -22.44 44.75
CA GLU A 38 -5.20 -23.89 44.90
C GLU A 38 -4.04 -24.34 45.79
N HIS A 39 -4.36 -25.18 46.77
CA HIS A 39 -3.36 -25.95 47.51
C HIS A 39 -3.01 -27.22 46.74
N ASN A 40 -1.84 -27.23 46.13
CA ASN A 40 -1.33 -28.44 45.50
C ASN A 40 -0.69 -29.36 46.55
N THR A 41 -0.61 -30.66 46.26
CA THR A 41 -0.20 -31.72 47.20
C THR A 41 1.29 -31.67 47.64
N GLY A 42 2.02 -30.59 47.32
CA GLY A 42 3.43 -30.36 47.64
C GLY A 42 3.70 -29.01 48.34
N ASP A 43 4.93 -28.50 48.22
CA ASP A 43 5.42 -27.27 48.87
C ASP A 43 5.07 -25.96 48.14
N VAL A 44 4.07 -25.97 47.25
CA VAL A 44 3.76 -24.86 46.35
C VAL A 44 2.31 -24.43 46.50
N ILE A 45 2.11 -23.12 46.68
CA ILE A 45 0.82 -22.45 46.54
C ILE A 45 0.75 -21.80 45.16
N GLU A 46 -0.34 -22.06 44.42
CA GLU A 46 -0.51 -21.60 43.03
C GLU A 46 -1.83 -20.82 42.90
N ASN A 47 -1.77 -19.66 42.25
CA ASN A 47 -2.94 -18.88 41.83
C ASN A 47 -2.81 -18.54 40.33
N ARG A 48 -3.92 -18.53 39.59
CA ARG A 48 -3.98 -18.31 38.14
C ARG A 48 -4.99 -17.22 37.77
N LEU A 49 -4.49 -16.05 37.41
CA LEU A 49 -5.33 -14.96 36.91
C LEU A 49 -5.70 -15.18 35.43
N MET A 50 -7.00 -15.19 35.13
CA MET A 50 -7.52 -15.26 33.76
C MET A 50 -7.96 -13.88 33.26
N TRP A 51 -7.41 -13.42 32.13
CA TRP A 51 -7.74 -12.12 31.52
C TRP A 51 -8.23 -12.28 30.08
N PRO A 52 -9.54 -12.52 29.85
CA PRO A 52 -10.04 -13.00 28.56
C PRO A 52 -10.04 -11.96 27.43
N SER A 53 -10.02 -10.66 27.72
CA SER A 53 -10.15 -9.59 26.72
C SER A 53 -9.17 -8.45 26.98
N VAL A 54 -7.87 -8.73 26.86
CA VAL A 54 -6.82 -7.70 26.96
C VAL A 54 -6.96 -6.70 25.79
N GLY A 55 -7.07 -5.42 26.14
CA GLY A 55 -7.22 -4.30 25.21
C GLY A 55 -6.12 -3.25 25.37
N ARG A 56 -6.26 -2.15 24.63
CA ARG A 56 -5.30 -1.03 24.66
C ARG A 56 -5.20 -0.36 26.02
N GLN A 57 -6.33 -0.28 26.70
CA GLN A 57 -6.45 0.33 28.02
C GLN A 57 -5.67 -0.44 29.09
N ASP A 58 -5.34 -1.70 28.83
CA ASP A 58 -4.61 -2.56 29.76
C ASP A 58 -3.09 -2.44 29.60
N LEU A 59 -2.62 -1.68 28.59
CA LEU A 59 -1.20 -1.45 28.36
C LEU A 59 -0.54 -0.79 29.58
N ASN A 60 0.62 -1.31 29.99
CA ASN A 60 1.33 -0.92 31.20
C ASN A 60 0.55 -1.20 32.51
N SER A 61 -0.50 -2.02 32.48
CA SER A 61 -1.12 -2.49 33.72
C SER A 61 -0.09 -3.24 34.57
N CYS A 62 0.02 -2.86 35.83
CA CYS A 62 0.89 -3.53 36.79
C CYS A 62 0.10 -4.67 37.43
N VAL A 63 0.46 -5.90 37.11
CA VAL A 63 -0.11 -7.11 37.68
C VAL A 63 0.79 -7.56 38.81
N GLN A 64 0.26 -7.60 40.03
CA GLN A 64 0.98 -7.93 41.24
C GLN A 64 0.40 -9.19 41.87
N LEU A 65 1.27 -10.13 42.21
CA LEU A 65 0.95 -11.22 43.12
C LEU A 65 1.48 -10.85 44.49
N SER A 66 0.58 -10.82 45.49
CA SER A 66 0.93 -10.47 46.87
C SER A 66 0.56 -11.62 47.80
N SER A 67 1.46 -11.99 48.69
CA SER A 67 1.11 -12.88 49.80
C SER A 67 0.39 -12.09 50.88
N HIS A 68 -0.82 -12.49 51.25
CA HIS A 68 -1.58 -11.90 52.35
C HIS A 68 -1.69 -12.92 53.49
N HIS A 69 -1.69 -12.47 54.75
CA HIS A 69 -1.67 -13.29 55.96
C HIS A 69 -0.34 -13.99 56.31
N ASN A 70 0.72 -13.21 56.52
CA ASN A 70 1.77 -13.58 57.46
C ASN A 70 1.73 -12.58 58.62
N THR A 71 2.10 -13.01 59.83
CA THR A 71 1.99 -12.25 61.09
C THR A 71 2.49 -10.79 60.95
N VAL A 72 2.01 -9.87 61.80
CA VAL A 72 2.39 -8.42 61.84
C VAL A 72 3.91 -8.18 61.79
N LEU A 73 4.71 -9.21 62.06
CA LEU A 73 6.16 -9.21 62.11
C LEU A 73 6.85 -9.27 60.74
N THR A 74 6.14 -9.54 59.64
CA THR A 74 6.78 -9.70 58.31
C THR A 74 6.04 -8.97 57.21
N GLU A 75 6.77 -8.24 56.37
CA GLU A 75 6.20 -7.63 55.17
C GLU A 75 5.73 -8.71 54.17
N PRO A 76 4.60 -8.48 53.49
CA PRO A 76 4.12 -9.39 52.46
C PRO A 76 5.12 -9.45 51.29
N ARG A 77 5.37 -10.66 50.78
CA ARG A 77 6.19 -10.85 49.59
C ARG A 77 5.35 -10.53 48.36
N GLU A 78 5.88 -9.66 47.51
CA GLU A 78 5.20 -9.23 46.29
C GLU A 78 6.09 -9.44 45.06
N ILE A 79 5.46 -9.87 43.96
CA ILE A 79 6.07 -9.95 42.63
C ILE A 79 5.18 -9.15 41.69
N SER A 80 5.79 -8.33 40.84
CA SER A 80 5.07 -7.49 39.89
C SER A 80 5.54 -7.74 38.45
N LEU A 81 4.59 -7.67 37.53
CA LEU A 81 4.80 -7.73 36.10
C LEU A 81 4.06 -6.56 35.45
N VAL A 82 4.71 -5.87 34.50
CA VAL A 82 4.06 -4.84 33.69
C VAL A 82 3.64 -5.45 32.37
N LEU A 83 2.37 -5.31 32.03
CA LEU A 83 1.82 -5.86 30.80
C LEU A 83 2.25 -5.03 29.58
N ASP A 84 3.04 -5.64 28.70
CA ASP A 84 3.39 -5.07 27.39
C ASP A 84 2.58 -5.76 26.28
N ILE A 85 1.89 -4.96 25.46
CA ILE A 85 0.87 -5.45 24.51
C ILE A 85 1.24 -5.00 23.11
N TYR A 86 1.17 -5.92 22.14
CA TYR A 86 1.24 -5.56 20.73
C TYR A 86 -0.08 -4.99 20.24
N LEU A 87 -0.02 -3.79 19.66
CA LEU A 87 -1.17 -3.03 19.21
C LEU A 87 -1.10 -2.78 17.71
N ARG A 88 -2.15 -3.13 16.98
CA ARG A 88 -2.29 -2.83 15.55
C ARG A 88 -2.32 -1.30 15.29
N PRO A 89 -2.08 -0.81 14.07
CA PRO A 89 -2.37 0.58 13.73
C PRO A 89 -3.85 0.94 13.95
N LEU A 90 -4.12 2.18 14.37
CA LEU A 90 -5.47 2.74 14.48
C LEU A 90 -5.84 3.60 13.28
N THR A 91 -4.88 4.35 12.76
CA THR A 91 -5.09 5.27 11.64
C THR A 91 -4.01 5.11 10.61
N ILE A 92 -4.34 5.46 9.37
CA ILE A 92 -3.41 5.61 8.26
C ILE A 92 -3.95 6.70 7.33
N ARG A 93 -3.08 7.59 6.86
CA ARG A 93 -3.45 8.66 5.94
C ARG A 93 -2.29 9.01 5.03
N ILE A 94 -2.57 9.13 3.73
CA ILE A 94 -1.66 9.76 2.79
C ILE A 94 -1.85 11.27 2.85
N LEU A 95 -0.74 11.98 3.02
CA LEU A 95 -0.68 13.43 3.04
C LEU A 95 -0.50 13.96 1.62
N SER A 96 -1.38 14.85 1.18
CA SER A 96 -1.32 15.54 -0.12
C SER A 96 -1.37 14.61 -1.36
N LYS A 97 -2.58 14.16 -1.70
CA LYS A 97 -2.87 13.37 -2.91
C LYS A 97 -2.86 14.27 -4.15
N GLN A 98 -1.70 14.39 -4.82
CA GLN A 98 -1.55 15.24 -6.01
C GLN A 98 -2.20 14.64 -7.26
N LEU A 99 -2.95 15.46 -8.00
CA LEU A 99 -3.63 15.13 -9.25
C LEU A 99 -3.76 16.38 -10.15
N PRO A 100 -3.60 16.26 -11.49
CA PRO A 100 -3.04 15.11 -12.20
C PRO A 100 -1.51 15.03 -12.01
N LEU A 101 -0.94 13.85 -12.25
CA LEU A 101 0.51 13.63 -12.30
C LEU A 101 0.99 13.69 -13.75
N VAL A 102 2.20 14.21 -13.99
CA VAL A 102 2.84 14.24 -15.31
C VAL A 102 3.74 13.03 -15.44
N ALA A 103 3.65 12.30 -16.55
CA ALA A 103 4.53 11.16 -16.81
C ALA A 103 6.01 11.57 -16.75
N ASP A 104 6.85 10.66 -16.26
CA ASP A 104 8.30 10.77 -16.15
C ASP A 104 8.81 11.90 -15.23
N ARG A 105 7.90 12.61 -14.55
CA ARG A 105 8.24 13.59 -13.51
C ARG A 105 8.32 12.92 -12.14
N ARG A 106 9.29 13.33 -11.32
CA ARG A 106 9.42 12.84 -9.94
C ARG A 106 8.44 13.54 -9.00
N TYR A 107 7.84 12.75 -8.11
CA TYR A 107 6.93 13.19 -7.06
C TYR A 107 7.33 12.64 -5.70
N GLU A 108 6.96 13.39 -4.66
CA GLU A 108 7.13 13.02 -3.26
C GLU A 108 5.78 13.09 -2.56
N VAL A 109 5.50 12.09 -1.73
CA VAL A 109 4.25 11.95 -0.99
C VAL A 109 4.53 11.28 0.33
N SER A 110 3.87 11.74 1.38
CA SER A 110 4.05 11.23 2.74
C SER A 110 2.82 10.45 3.18
N CYS A 111 3.01 9.49 4.06
CA CYS A 111 1.95 8.75 4.72
C CYS A 111 2.23 8.68 6.21
N GLU A 112 1.19 8.86 7.02
CA GLU A 112 1.27 8.78 8.47
C GLU A 112 0.36 7.69 9.00
N SER A 113 0.89 6.90 9.93
CA SER A 113 0.13 5.92 10.69
C SER A 113 0.34 6.10 12.19
N ALA A 114 -0.72 5.99 12.98
CA ALA A 114 -0.64 6.15 14.43
C ALA A 114 -1.27 5.00 15.21
N GLY A 115 -0.80 4.82 16.45
CA GLY A 115 -1.39 3.91 17.43
C GLY A 115 -0.92 2.46 17.37
N SER A 116 0.15 2.16 16.61
CA SER A 116 0.78 0.83 16.63
C SER A 116 1.78 0.71 17.79
N ARG A 117 1.89 -0.47 18.40
CA ARG A 117 2.95 -0.82 19.35
C ARG A 117 3.47 -2.23 19.08
N PRO A 118 4.75 -2.44 18.74
CA PRO A 118 5.73 -1.42 18.35
C PRO A 118 5.26 -0.59 17.15
N PRO A 119 5.98 0.49 16.80
CA PRO A 119 5.71 1.31 15.63
C PRO A 119 5.42 0.48 14.38
N ALA A 120 4.48 0.95 13.56
CA ALA A 120 4.07 0.24 12.37
C ALA A 120 5.18 0.30 11.31
N VAL A 121 5.28 -0.72 10.47
CA VAL A 121 6.09 -0.67 9.26
C VAL A 121 5.18 -0.22 8.12
N ILE A 122 5.57 0.83 7.40
CA ILE A 122 4.80 1.36 6.28
C ILE A 122 5.37 0.84 4.95
N THR A 123 4.51 0.20 4.16
CA THR A 123 4.84 -0.31 2.83
C THR A 123 4.02 0.40 1.76
N TRP A 124 4.69 0.80 0.68
CA TRP A 124 4.06 1.48 -0.45
C TRP A 124 3.86 0.55 -1.65
N TYR A 125 2.72 0.68 -2.32
CA TYR A 125 2.38 -0.06 -3.53
C TYR A 125 1.92 0.88 -4.64
N LYS A 126 2.28 0.54 -5.89
CA LYS A 126 1.72 1.11 -7.11
C LYS A 126 0.99 0.00 -7.86
N GLY A 127 -0.34 0.00 -7.82
CA GLY A 127 -1.15 -1.15 -8.19
C GLY A 127 -0.77 -2.36 -7.34
N LYS A 128 -0.28 -3.44 -7.98
CA LYS A 128 0.16 -4.66 -7.29
C LYS A 128 1.66 -4.67 -6.95
N ARG A 129 2.42 -3.67 -7.39
CA ARG A 129 3.88 -3.65 -7.27
C ARG A 129 4.31 -2.85 -6.03
N GLN A 130 5.07 -3.50 -5.15
CA GLN A 130 5.70 -2.82 -4.01
C GLN A 130 6.81 -1.85 -4.46
N LEU A 131 6.89 -0.70 -3.80
CA LEU A 131 7.90 0.34 -4.03
C LEU A 131 8.97 0.30 -2.92
N ARG A 132 10.23 0.64 -3.28
CA ARG A 132 11.39 0.48 -2.38
C ARG A 132 12.07 1.79 -1.95
N ARG A 133 11.85 2.91 -2.65
CA ARG A 133 12.49 4.19 -2.36
C ARG A 133 11.67 4.97 -1.33
N VAL A 134 11.89 4.62 -0.07
CA VAL A 134 11.10 5.11 1.06
C VAL A 134 12.06 5.60 2.15
N LYS A 135 11.72 6.73 2.78
CA LYS A 135 12.34 7.17 4.03
C LYS A 135 11.29 7.04 5.12
N GLU A 136 11.60 6.33 6.20
CA GLU A 136 10.69 6.13 7.31
C GLU A 136 11.27 6.77 8.58
N GLU A 137 10.42 7.45 9.33
CA GLU A 137 10.76 8.05 10.61
C GLU A 137 9.62 7.77 11.60
N THR A 138 9.98 7.32 12.79
CA THR A 138 9.03 7.13 13.88
C THR A 138 9.25 8.19 14.94
N ARG A 139 8.16 8.86 15.35
CA ARG A 139 8.15 9.76 16.49
C ARG A 139 7.01 9.38 17.41
N GLU A 140 7.35 9.00 18.65
CA GLU A 140 6.38 8.58 19.68
C GLU A 140 5.47 7.44 19.20
N ASN A 141 4.18 7.73 18.97
CA ASN A 141 3.16 6.78 18.52
C ASN A 141 2.79 6.93 17.04
N VAL A 142 3.52 7.77 16.29
CA VAL A 142 3.30 8.04 14.86
C VAL A 142 4.50 7.54 14.06
N THR A 143 4.22 6.81 12.98
CA THR A 143 5.19 6.46 11.95
C THR A 143 4.87 7.26 10.69
N VAL A 144 5.86 7.95 10.16
CA VAL A 144 5.76 8.73 8.92
C VAL A 144 6.67 8.10 7.88
N SER A 145 6.16 7.97 6.66
CA SER A 145 6.86 7.34 5.55
C SER A 145 6.75 8.22 4.31
N ASP A 146 7.90 8.64 3.77
CA ASP A 146 8.01 9.45 2.57
C ASP A 146 8.37 8.58 1.37
N LEU A 147 7.55 8.62 0.33
CA LEU A 147 7.74 7.92 -0.93
C LEU A 147 8.19 8.88 -2.02
N SER A 148 9.31 8.57 -2.69
CA SER A 148 9.72 9.23 -3.94
C SER A 148 9.48 8.29 -5.13
N PHE A 149 8.63 8.70 -6.07
CA PHE A 149 8.28 7.88 -7.23
C PHE A 149 8.19 8.68 -8.53
N VAL A 150 8.24 7.97 -9.66
CA VAL A 150 8.06 8.52 -11.01
C VAL A 150 6.95 7.71 -11.69
N PRO A 151 5.80 8.31 -12.01
CA PRO A 151 4.73 7.65 -12.74
C PRO A 151 5.07 7.59 -14.24
N THR A 152 4.68 6.49 -14.88
CA THR A 152 4.81 6.28 -16.32
C THR A 152 3.44 6.31 -16.99
N THR A 153 3.39 6.33 -18.32
CA THR A 153 2.11 6.32 -19.06
C THR A 153 1.29 5.04 -18.85
N ASP A 154 1.89 3.96 -18.38
CA ASP A 154 1.20 2.71 -18.03
C ASP A 154 0.67 2.70 -16.59
N ASP A 155 0.99 3.72 -15.80
CA ASP A 155 0.51 3.85 -14.43
C ASP A 155 -0.79 4.66 -14.31
N ASP A 156 -1.28 5.22 -15.42
CA ASP A 156 -2.57 5.91 -15.46
C ASP A 156 -3.69 4.99 -14.96
N GLY A 157 -4.48 5.51 -14.02
CA GLY A 157 -5.56 4.78 -13.37
C GLY A 157 -5.13 3.72 -12.35
N LYS A 158 -3.83 3.51 -12.08
CA LYS A 158 -3.39 2.67 -10.95
C LYS A 158 -3.60 3.40 -9.63
N ALA A 159 -3.62 2.66 -8.53
CA ALA A 159 -3.63 3.23 -7.18
C ALA A 159 -2.21 3.32 -6.63
N ILE A 160 -1.91 4.41 -5.93
CA ILE A 160 -0.82 4.43 -4.94
C ILE A 160 -1.45 4.10 -3.59
N THR A 161 -0.92 3.07 -2.93
CA THR A 161 -1.42 2.56 -1.66
C THR A 161 -0.31 2.62 -0.62
N CYS A 162 -0.63 3.22 0.52
CA CYS A 162 0.19 3.14 1.72
C CYS A 162 -0.46 2.10 2.64
N ARG A 163 0.32 1.10 3.09
CA ARG A 163 -0.11 0.07 4.04
C ARG A 163 0.71 0.16 5.32
N ALA A 164 0.06 0.14 6.47
CA ALA A 164 0.72 0.06 7.78
C ALA A 164 0.44 -1.29 8.46
N GLU A 165 1.51 -1.96 8.91
CA GLU A 165 1.48 -3.28 9.55
C GLU A 165 2.23 -3.25 10.88
N ASN A 166 1.71 -3.95 11.90
CA ASN A 166 2.51 -4.23 13.09
C ASN A 166 3.34 -5.51 12.85
N PRO A 167 4.67 -5.47 12.99
CA PRO A 167 5.54 -6.62 12.69
C PRO A 167 5.25 -7.86 13.56
N ASN A 168 4.61 -7.70 14.71
CA ASN A 168 4.27 -8.79 15.63
C ASN A 168 2.80 -9.24 15.54
N ILE A 169 2.00 -8.65 14.65
CA ILE A 169 0.59 -9.03 14.47
C ILE A 169 0.35 -9.40 13.01
N THR A 170 0.51 -10.69 12.71
CA THR A 170 0.34 -11.22 11.36
C THR A 170 -1.06 -10.98 10.82
N GLY A 171 -1.16 -10.45 9.60
CA GLY A 171 -2.42 -10.26 8.88
C GLY A 171 -3.26 -9.07 9.34
N ALA A 172 -2.79 -8.27 10.31
CA ALA A 172 -3.49 -7.06 10.74
C ALA A 172 -2.82 -5.81 10.15
N PHE A 173 -3.50 -5.20 9.17
CA PHE A 173 -3.04 -3.98 8.51
C PHE A 173 -4.16 -2.96 8.30
N LEU A 174 -3.75 -1.71 8.06
CA LEU A 174 -4.61 -0.66 7.53
C LEU A 174 -4.00 -0.11 6.25
N GLU A 175 -4.85 0.36 5.34
CA GLU A 175 -4.44 0.97 4.07
C GLU A 175 -5.17 2.28 3.81
N ASP A 176 -4.47 3.24 3.22
CA ASP A 176 -5.06 4.36 2.50
C ASP A 176 -4.56 4.32 1.05
N SER A 177 -5.40 4.74 0.11
CA SER A 177 -5.10 4.68 -1.32
C SER A 177 -5.66 5.88 -2.07
N TRP A 178 -5.05 6.21 -3.21
CA TRP A 178 -5.66 7.09 -4.19
C TRP A 178 -5.31 6.63 -5.61
N LYS A 179 -6.29 6.76 -6.50
CA LYS A 179 -6.12 6.48 -7.92
C LYS A 179 -5.41 7.66 -8.57
N ILE A 180 -4.28 7.40 -9.23
CA ILE A 180 -3.52 8.43 -9.93
C ILE A 180 -4.04 8.60 -11.36
N GLU A 181 -4.14 9.85 -11.79
CA GLU A 181 -4.35 10.25 -13.18
C GLU A 181 -3.01 10.73 -13.72
N VAL A 182 -2.52 10.12 -14.79
CA VAL A 182 -1.21 10.44 -15.38
C VAL A 182 -1.41 11.06 -16.75
N VAL A 183 -1.06 12.34 -16.88
CA VAL A 183 -1.10 13.07 -18.15
C VAL A 183 0.24 12.93 -18.89
N PHE A 184 0.15 12.76 -20.21
CA PHE A 184 1.30 12.57 -21.09
C PHE A 184 0.97 12.98 -22.53
N PRO A 185 1.97 13.44 -23.30
CA PRO A 185 1.77 13.78 -24.70
C PRO A 185 1.37 12.54 -25.51
N PRO A 186 0.67 12.71 -26.64
CA PRO A 186 0.29 11.60 -27.49
C PRO A 186 1.49 10.77 -27.96
N ILE A 187 1.42 9.46 -27.73
CA ILE A 187 2.36 8.46 -28.22
C ILE A 187 1.70 7.80 -29.42
N VAL A 188 2.41 7.75 -30.55
CA VAL A 188 1.88 7.22 -31.80
C VAL A 188 2.69 6.03 -32.27
N SER A 189 2.02 4.94 -32.60
CA SER A 189 2.61 3.76 -33.22
C SER A 189 1.95 3.49 -34.56
N LEU A 190 2.79 3.32 -35.58
CA LEU A 190 2.40 2.95 -36.94
C LEU A 190 2.65 1.46 -37.13
N MET A 191 1.65 0.75 -37.65
CA MET A 191 1.74 -0.67 -37.97
C MET A 191 1.26 -0.88 -39.40
N LEU A 192 1.82 -1.89 -40.06
CA LEU A 192 1.24 -2.39 -41.30
C LEU A 192 -0.16 -2.97 -40.98
N GLY A 193 -1.07 -2.87 -41.93
CA GLY A 193 -2.41 -3.43 -41.82
C GLY A 193 -2.40 -4.87 -41.31
N SER A 194 -3.28 -5.17 -40.37
CA SER A 194 -3.33 -6.47 -39.67
C SER A 194 -3.45 -7.70 -40.58
N THR A 195 -3.91 -7.54 -41.83
CA THR A 195 -4.03 -8.61 -42.83
C THR A 195 -2.81 -8.75 -43.75
N LEU A 196 -1.82 -7.87 -43.64
CA LEU A 196 -0.67 -7.82 -44.54
C LEU A 196 0.56 -8.47 -43.87
N ASN A 197 1.28 -9.30 -44.62
CA ASN A 197 2.55 -9.86 -44.19
C ASN A 197 3.71 -9.03 -44.77
N PRO A 198 4.55 -8.38 -43.94
CA PRO A 198 5.69 -7.58 -44.42
C PRO A 198 6.63 -8.32 -45.38
N ASP A 199 6.77 -9.64 -45.23
CA ASP A 199 7.69 -10.46 -46.02
C ASP A 199 7.12 -10.90 -47.39
N ASP A 200 5.82 -10.67 -47.65
CA ASP A 200 5.15 -11.10 -48.89
C ASP A 200 4.59 -9.93 -49.72
N ILE A 201 4.97 -8.70 -49.40
CA ILE A 201 4.56 -7.51 -50.16
C ILE A 201 5.35 -7.41 -51.46
N LYS A 202 4.66 -7.36 -52.59
CA LYS A 202 5.21 -7.24 -53.95
C LYS A 202 4.75 -5.94 -54.62
N GLU A 203 5.46 -5.57 -55.66
CA GLU A 203 5.06 -4.45 -56.51
C GLU A 203 3.68 -4.72 -57.13
N GLY A 204 2.78 -3.75 -57.01
CA GLY A 204 1.38 -3.88 -57.41
C GLY A 204 0.43 -4.26 -56.29
N ASP A 205 0.93 -4.65 -55.11
CA ASP A 205 0.08 -4.93 -53.96
C ASP A 205 -0.45 -3.64 -53.31
N ASP A 206 -1.70 -3.69 -52.88
CA ASP A 206 -2.31 -2.64 -52.06
C ASP A 206 -1.90 -2.83 -50.60
N VAL A 207 -1.21 -1.85 -50.05
CA VAL A 207 -0.86 -1.82 -48.63
C VAL A 207 -1.74 -0.83 -47.89
N TYR A 208 -1.86 -0.99 -46.58
CA TYR A 208 -2.44 0.05 -45.73
C TYR A 208 -1.77 0.03 -44.38
N PHE A 209 -1.91 1.13 -43.65
CA PHE A 209 -1.30 1.28 -42.33
C PHE A 209 -2.36 1.59 -41.28
N GLU A 210 -2.15 1.01 -40.10
CA GLU A 210 -2.94 1.25 -38.90
C GLU A 210 -2.14 2.17 -37.97
N CYS A 211 -2.81 3.20 -37.43
CA CYS A 211 -2.21 4.15 -36.52
C CYS A 211 -2.91 4.06 -35.16
N HIS A 212 -2.15 3.72 -34.13
CA HIS A 212 -2.64 3.70 -32.76
C HIS A 212 -2.07 4.89 -32.01
N VAL A 213 -2.95 5.65 -31.36
CA VAL A 213 -2.60 6.83 -30.58
C VAL A 213 -3.00 6.61 -29.13
N LYS A 214 -2.03 6.63 -28.22
CA LYS A 214 -2.25 6.63 -26.77
C LYS A 214 -1.99 8.05 -26.25
N ALA A 215 -2.97 8.67 -25.61
CA ALA A 215 -2.84 10.04 -25.10
C ALA A 215 -3.69 10.24 -23.84
N ASN A 216 -3.19 11.01 -22.87
CA ASN A 216 -3.98 11.52 -21.77
C ASN A 216 -3.65 13.01 -21.51
N PRO A 217 -4.59 13.95 -21.70
CA PRO A 217 -5.98 13.74 -22.12
C PRO A 217 -6.10 13.30 -23.59
N GLY A 218 -7.28 12.82 -23.98
CA GLY A 218 -7.53 12.27 -25.31
C GLY A 218 -7.14 13.22 -26.45
N TRP A 219 -6.62 12.64 -27.54
CA TRP A 219 -6.22 13.36 -28.75
C TRP A 219 -7.44 13.86 -29.53
N ARG A 220 -7.26 14.92 -30.34
CA ARG A 220 -8.36 15.59 -31.07
C ARG A 220 -8.26 15.55 -32.59
N LYS A 221 -7.03 15.47 -33.11
CA LYS A 221 -6.76 15.49 -34.55
C LYS A 221 -5.68 14.48 -34.86
N LEU A 222 -5.87 13.74 -35.95
CA LEU A 222 -4.88 12.89 -36.56
C LEU A 222 -4.71 13.34 -38.01
N THR A 223 -3.48 13.38 -38.50
CA THR A 223 -3.19 13.82 -39.87
C THR A 223 -2.11 12.93 -40.44
N TRP A 224 -2.37 12.39 -41.63
CA TRP A 224 -1.42 11.57 -42.37
C TRP A 224 -0.57 12.43 -43.27
N LEU A 225 0.72 12.14 -43.31
CA LEU A 225 1.67 12.78 -44.20
C LEU A 225 2.39 11.71 -45.01
N HIS A 226 2.45 11.92 -46.31
CA HIS A 226 3.24 11.10 -47.23
C HIS A 226 4.32 11.99 -47.84
N ASN A 227 5.60 11.61 -47.67
CA ASN A 227 6.74 12.41 -48.12
C ASN A 227 6.67 13.88 -47.68
N TRP A 228 6.30 14.12 -46.42
CA TRP A 228 6.15 15.46 -45.82
C TRP A 228 5.04 16.35 -46.41
N ARG A 229 4.15 15.77 -47.22
CA ARG A 229 3.03 16.49 -47.84
C ARG A 229 1.71 15.88 -47.40
N LEU A 230 0.71 16.73 -47.28
CA LEU A 230 -0.67 16.29 -47.13
C LEU A 230 -1.06 15.54 -48.40
N PRO A 231 -1.69 14.36 -48.31
CA PRO A 231 -2.25 13.70 -49.47
C PRO A 231 -3.23 14.65 -50.14
N MET A 232 -3.01 14.97 -51.41
CA MET A 232 -3.65 16.12 -52.05
C MET A 232 -5.14 15.92 -52.37
N ASN A 233 -5.72 14.71 -52.28
CA ASN A 233 -7.02 14.42 -52.93
C ASN A 233 -8.02 13.53 -52.15
N GLU A 234 -8.09 13.52 -50.82
CA GLU A 234 -9.14 12.72 -50.14
C GLU A 234 -9.89 13.49 -49.03
N ASN A 235 -11.24 13.48 -49.15
CA ASN A 235 -12.18 13.95 -48.15
C ASN A 235 -12.19 12.98 -46.96
N PHE A 236 -11.36 13.24 -45.95
CA PHE A 236 -11.42 12.48 -44.70
C PHE A 236 -12.50 13.07 -43.78
N THR A 237 -13.67 12.44 -43.74
CA THR A 237 -14.68 12.69 -42.70
C THR A 237 -14.28 12.00 -41.40
N PHE A 238 -14.21 12.78 -40.32
CA PHE A 238 -13.86 12.31 -38.97
C PHE A 238 -15.14 12.20 -38.15
N ASP A 239 -15.69 10.99 -38.00
CA ASP A 239 -16.73 10.72 -37.01
C ASP A 239 -16.12 10.09 -35.76
N VAL A 240 -16.56 10.61 -34.61
CA VAL A 240 -16.03 10.33 -33.26
C VAL A 240 -16.39 8.92 -32.75
N ASN A 241 -16.96 8.05 -33.59
CA ASN A 241 -17.31 6.68 -33.23
C ASN A 241 -16.74 5.68 -34.24
N ILE A 242 -15.66 5.00 -33.84
CA ILE A 242 -15.22 3.65 -34.26
C ILE A 242 -15.44 3.29 -35.75
N THR A 243 -14.43 3.52 -36.60
CA THR A 243 -13.84 2.55 -37.56
C THR A 243 -12.72 3.23 -38.34
N PHE A 244 -11.53 2.63 -38.33
CA PHE A 244 -10.38 3.14 -39.08
C PHE A 244 -10.64 3.01 -40.57
N ARG A 245 -10.77 4.13 -41.30
CA ARG A 245 -10.60 4.11 -42.76
C ARG A 245 -9.12 4.21 -43.05
N SER A 246 -8.58 3.06 -43.45
CA SER A 246 -7.25 2.85 -44.03
C SER A 246 -6.95 3.88 -45.12
N LEU A 247 -5.70 4.34 -45.16
CA LEU A 247 -5.13 4.88 -46.39
C LEU A 247 -4.55 3.70 -47.16
N SER A 248 -5.09 3.43 -48.35
CA SER A 248 -4.41 2.62 -49.37
C SER A 248 -3.49 3.54 -50.17
N PRO A 249 -2.16 3.48 -50.05
CA PRO A 249 -1.29 4.07 -51.06
C PRO A 249 -1.56 3.32 -52.36
N SER A 250 -1.93 4.05 -53.41
CA SER A 250 -1.93 3.49 -54.75
C SER A 250 -0.49 3.09 -55.08
N SER A 251 -0.24 1.78 -55.16
CA SER A 251 1.00 1.11 -55.56
C SER A 251 2.25 1.29 -54.68
N VAL A 252 2.84 0.17 -54.26
CA VAL A 252 4.19 0.09 -53.67
C VAL A 252 5.22 0.37 -54.77
N ALA A 253 5.68 1.63 -54.87
CA ALA A 253 6.79 1.99 -55.75
C ALA A 253 8.14 1.80 -55.04
N SER A 254 9.15 1.32 -55.78
CA SER A 254 10.49 1.06 -55.25
C SER A 254 11.18 2.34 -54.73
N GLY A 255 11.56 2.32 -53.46
CA GLY A 255 12.51 3.25 -52.87
C GLY A 255 11.92 4.51 -52.22
N ARG A 256 11.60 4.41 -50.92
CA ARG A 256 11.97 5.34 -49.82
C ARG A 256 11.19 4.99 -48.56
N PRO A 257 11.77 5.13 -47.35
CA PRO A 257 11.03 4.97 -46.11
C PRO A 257 9.88 5.99 -46.04
N VAL A 258 8.65 5.50 -45.87
CA VAL A 258 7.47 6.35 -45.64
C VAL A 258 7.55 6.90 -44.23
N LEU A 259 7.85 8.19 -44.10
CA LEU A 259 7.87 8.88 -42.81
C LEU A 259 6.47 9.44 -42.51
N CYS A 260 5.66 8.73 -41.71
CA CYS A 260 4.42 9.28 -41.18
C CYS A 260 4.71 10.05 -39.89
N ARG A 261 4.45 11.37 -39.89
CA ARG A 261 4.55 12.23 -38.70
C ARG A 261 3.15 12.66 -38.29
N PHE A 262 2.89 12.67 -36.99
CA PHE A 262 1.56 12.93 -36.43
C PHE A 262 1.58 14.19 -35.55
N LEU A 263 0.48 14.94 -35.57
CA LEU A 263 0.24 16.07 -34.68
C LEU A 263 -1.04 15.78 -33.91
N ALA A 264 -0.90 15.31 -32.67
CA ALA A 264 -2.03 15.16 -31.76
C ALA A 264 -1.97 16.28 -30.72
N THR A 265 -3.04 17.08 -30.66
CA THR A 265 -3.13 18.24 -29.77
C THR A 265 -4.12 17.97 -28.63
N THR A 266 -3.74 18.31 -27.41
CA THR A 266 -4.58 18.25 -26.21
C THR A 266 -5.07 19.65 -25.82
N LYS A 267 -6.15 19.74 -25.03
CA LYS A 267 -6.80 21.02 -24.64
C LYS A 267 -5.87 21.96 -23.83
N HIS A 268 -4.76 21.44 -23.28
CA HIS A 268 -3.77 22.18 -22.49
C HIS A 268 -2.43 22.29 -23.21
N GLY A 269 -2.44 22.95 -24.36
CA GLY A 269 -1.23 23.42 -25.03
C GLY A 269 -0.48 22.35 -25.82
N LEU A 270 0.04 22.76 -26.97
CA LEU A 270 1.04 22.01 -27.69
C LEU A 270 2.26 21.77 -26.78
N LEU A 271 2.43 20.56 -26.27
CA LEU A 271 3.77 20.05 -26.03
C LEU A 271 4.36 19.69 -27.39
N GLN A 272 4.93 20.69 -28.07
CA GLN A 272 5.87 20.43 -29.15
C GLN A 272 7.10 19.77 -28.54
N LEU A 273 7.32 18.50 -28.85
CA LEU A 273 8.64 17.89 -28.74
C LEU A 273 9.37 18.10 -30.06
N THR A 274 10.62 18.54 -29.93
CA THR A 274 11.59 18.72 -31.02
C THR A 274 11.81 17.43 -31.80
#